data_AF-A0A1B1Z0N1-F1
#
_entry.id   AF-A0A1B1Z0N1-F1
#
_cell.length_a   1.000
_cell.length_b   1.000
_cell.length_c   1.000
_cell.angle_alpha   90.00
_cell.angle_beta   90.00
_cell.angle_gamma   90.00
#
_symmetry.space_group_name_H-M   'P 1'
#
loop_
_entity.id
_entity.type
_entity.pdbx_description
1 polymer ?
#
loop_
_entity_poly.entity_id
_entity_poly.type
_entity_poly.pdbx_seq_one_letter_code
_entity_poly.pdbx_strand_id
1 'polypeptide(L)'
;MASQRVLKVFDGIVKHTKKLLDEAQISHDEYHEFVLWLDRLGRKGEIPLFMDVFFETHVLNSIYSGYPGTEPSLLGPYHIENTPMLEEPYVLTQRADEKGDVLYFKGTVRSVDGKPLANTLVDMWQADADGEYSHYADDIPEYNLRGRFYTDENGQFEVKTIVPAPYKIPTDGPTGEFLDYIDHHPYRPAHLHIQFKQEGYENLITQVFFEGDPWIETDVAEGVRSTLITKLEHHEDTNGSYKTASLDFEMRTQNWRAEIKKDLTVANSSK
;
A
#
# COMPACT_ATOMS: atom_id res chain seq x y z
N MET A 1 16.68 -0.04 32.89
CA MET A 1 17.54 0.95 32.20
C MET A 1 16.76 1.50 31.00
N ALA A 2 16.87 2.80 30.70
CA ALA A 2 16.18 3.39 29.56
C ALA A 2 16.72 2.85 28.22
N SER A 3 15.85 2.70 27.22
CA SER A 3 16.26 2.28 25.87
C SER A 3 17.02 3.41 25.17
N GLN A 4 18.30 3.17 24.87
CA GLN A 4 19.15 4.15 24.18
C GLN A 4 18.62 4.53 22.79
N ARG A 5 17.98 3.58 22.09
CA ARG A 5 17.36 3.85 20.79
C ARG A 5 16.16 4.79 20.93
N VAL A 6 15.31 4.55 21.92
CA VAL A 6 14.11 5.38 22.18
C VAL A 6 14.53 6.80 22.54
N LEU A 7 15.52 6.96 23.45
CA LEU A 7 16.05 8.27 23.82
C LEU A 7 16.57 9.04 22.59
N LYS A 8 17.37 8.39 21.74
CA LYS A 8 17.89 9.01 20.52
C LYS A 8 16.78 9.51 19.58
N VAL A 9 15.70 8.75 19.43
CA VAL A 9 14.56 9.16 18.58
C VAL A 9 13.81 10.31 19.23
N PHE A 10 13.49 10.19 20.52
CA PHE A 10 12.77 11.21 21.27
C PHE A 10 13.49 12.55 21.28
N ASP A 11 14.80 12.55 21.57
CA ASP A 11 15.62 13.77 21.54
C ASP A 11 15.63 14.40 20.15
N GLY A 12 15.65 13.58 19.10
CA GLY A 12 15.54 14.01 17.72
C GLY A 12 14.21 14.72 17.44
N ILE A 13 13.09 14.08 17.79
CA ILE A 13 11.74 14.67 17.64
C ILE A 13 11.68 16.02 18.35
N VAL A 14 12.02 16.05 19.65
CA VAL A 14 11.96 17.29 20.45
C VAL A 14 12.82 18.40 19.86
N LYS A 15 14.06 18.06 19.46
CA LYS A 15 14.98 19.03 18.86
C LYS A 15 14.44 19.61 17.56
N HIS A 16 13.99 18.75 16.65
CA HIS A 16 13.56 19.17 15.31
C HIS A 16 12.21 19.89 15.35
N THR A 17 11.27 19.46 16.18
CA THR A 17 9.99 20.17 16.36
C THR A 17 10.21 21.55 16.97
N LYS A 18 11.04 21.70 18.01
CA LYS A 18 11.35 23.04 18.58
C LYS A 18 11.95 23.98 17.53
N LYS A 19 12.92 23.47 16.76
CA LYS A 19 13.53 24.22 15.67
C LYS A 19 12.49 24.68 14.63
N LEU A 20 11.55 23.81 14.24
CA LEU A 20 10.48 24.17 13.32
C LEU A 20 9.59 25.28 13.88
N LEU A 21 9.18 25.18 15.15
CA LEU A 21 8.35 26.19 15.81
C LEU A 21 9.05 27.55 15.85
N ASP A 22 10.35 27.56 16.13
CA ASP A 22 11.18 28.78 16.11
C ASP A 22 11.28 29.36 14.68
N GLU A 23 11.56 28.52 13.67
CA GLU A 23 11.70 28.97 12.28
C GLU A 23 10.39 29.52 11.69
N ALA A 24 9.27 28.89 12.02
CA ALA A 24 7.94 29.31 11.57
C ALA A 24 7.37 30.48 12.37
N GLN A 25 8.02 30.90 13.47
CA GLN A 25 7.56 31.99 14.35
C GLN A 25 6.09 31.80 14.82
N ILE A 26 5.74 30.55 15.16
CA ILE A 26 4.38 30.17 15.55
C ILE A 26 3.95 30.95 16.79
N SER A 27 2.78 31.60 16.70
CA SER A 27 2.15 32.28 17.82
C SER A 27 1.60 31.30 18.85
N HIS A 28 1.32 31.78 20.06
CA HIS A 28 0.72 30.94 21.09
C HIS A 28 -0.67 30.42 20.69
N ASP A 29 -1.45 31.23 19.97
CA ASP A 29 -2.79 30.85 19.52
C ASP A 29 -2.71 29.76 18.44
N GLU A 30 -1.83 29.89 17.44
CA GLU A 30 -1.59 28.84 16.44
C GLU A 30 -1.10 27.54 17.07
N TYR A 31 -0.19 27.62 18.05
CA TYR A 31 0.24 26.44 18.81
C TYR A 31 -0.92 25.77 19.55
N HIS A 32 -1.79 26.57 20.18
CA HIS A 32 -2.96 26.04 20.88
C HIS A 32 -3.91 25.32 19.92
N GLU A 33 -4.22 25.92 18.76
CA GLU A 33 -5.05 25.30 17.73
C GLU A 33 -4.44 24.01 17.19
N PHE A 34 -3.13 23.98 16.96
CA PHE A 34 -2.43 22.75 16.57
C PHE A 34 -2.56 21.63 17.61
N VAL A 35 -2.41 21.95 18.90
CA VAL A 35 -2.61 20.97 19.98
C VAL A 35 -4.06 20.47 20.04
N LEU A 36 -5.05 21.36 19.87
CA LEU A 36 -6.46 20.97 19.82
C LEU A 36 -6.76 20.07 18.62
N TRP A 37 -6.19 20.37 17.45
CA TRP A 37 -6.33 19.54 16.26
C TRP A 37 -5.71 18.14 16.47
N LEU A 38 -4.53 18.04 17.09
CA LEU A 38 -3.91 16.76 17.45
C LEU A 38 -4.76 15.92 18.42
N ASP A 39 -5.38 16.55 19.44
CA ASP A 39 -6.31 15.85 20.35
C ASP A 39 -7.54 15.31 19.60
N ARG A 40 -8.10 16.09 18.66
CA ARG A 40 -9.19 15.61 17.80
C ARG A 40 -8.75 14.44 16.92
N LEU A 41 -7.58 14.52 16.30
CA LEU A 41 -7.01 13.46 15.46
C LEU A 41 -6.92 12.14 16.24
N GLY A 42 -6.40 12.20 17.47
CA GLY A 42 -6.32 11.04 18.36
C GLY A 42 -7.69 10.49 18.77
N ARG A 43 -8.62 11.35 19.17
CA ARG A 43 -9.98 10.93 19.60
C ARG A 43 -10.82 10.34 18.47
N LYS A 44 -10.59 10.78 17.23
CA LYS A 44 -11.21 10.22 16.04
C LYS A 44 -10.57 8.91 15.58
N GLY A 45 -9.42 8.53 16.15
CA GLY A 45 -8.71 7.34 15.73
C GLY A 45 -8.02 7.49 14.36
N GLU A 46 -7.79 8.73 13.91
CA GLU A 46 -7.24 9.04 12.58
C GLU A 46 -5.72 9.18 12.56
N ILE A 47 -5.03 8.96 13.69
CA ILE A 47 -3.56 8.95 13.71
C ILE A 47 -3.00 7.99 12.64
N PRO A 48 -3.47 6.74 12.49
CA PRO A 48 -2.99 5.85 11.42
C PRO A 48 -3.23 6.43 10.03
N LEU A 49 -4.43 6.97 9.74
CA LEU A 49 -4.75 7.57 8.46
C LEU A 49 -3.82 8.76 8.13
N PHE A 50 -3.63 9.68 9.07
CA PHE A 50 -2.75 10.84 8.87
C PHE A 50 -1.29 10.42 8.67
N MET A 51 -0.82 9.41 9.41
CA MET A 51 0.53 8.88 9.25
C MET A 51 0.73 8.19 7.89
N ASP A 52 -0.26 7.42 7.43
CA ASP A 52 -0.26 6.79 6.12
C ASP A 52 -0.20 7.85 5.01
N VAL A 53 -1.06 8.87 5.07
CA VAL A 53 -1.16 9.90 4.04
C VAL A 53 0.12 10.71 3.90
N PHE A 54 0.71 11.17 5.01
CA PHE A 54 1.79 12.18 4.94
C PHE A 54 3.21 11.65 5.21
N PHE A 55 3.37 10.44 5.76
CA PHE A 55 4.68 9.97 6.23
C PHE A 55 5.06 8.57 5.79
N GLU A 56 4.11 7.65 5.63
CA GLU A 56 4.43 6.23 5.38
C GLU A 56 5.24 6.04 4.09
N THR A 57 4.86 6.73 3.01
CA THR A 57 5.62 6.78 1.76
C THR A 57 7.08 7.18 1.98
N HIS A 58 7.34 8.19 2.80
CA HIS A 58 8.70 8.64 3.11
C HIS A 58 9.47 7.58 3.91
N VAL A 59 8.82 6.93 4.88
CA VAL A 59 9.42 5.84 5.66
C VAL A 59 9.83 4.70 4.75
N LEU A 60 8.93 4.24 3.88
CA LEU A 60 9.22 3.16 2.91
C LEU A 60 10.38 3.56 1.99
N ASN A 61 10.36 4.77 1.42
CA ASN A 61 11.45 5.26 0.57
C ASN A 61 12.79 5.28 1.32
N SER A 62 12.82 5.74 2.57
CA SER A 62 14.06 5.80 3.38
C SER A 62 14.68 4.43 3.66
N ILE A 63 13.86 3.37 3.60
CA ILE A 63 14.26 2.01 3.90
C ILE A 63 14.65 1.25 2.64
N TYR A 64 13.86 1.36 1.58
CA TYR A 64 13.92 0.47 0.42
C TYR A 64 14.53 1.12 -0.83
N SER A 65 14.60 2.45 -0.91
CA SER A 65 15.13 3.15 -2.09
C SER A 65 16.59 2.75 -2.36
N GLY A 66 16.89 2.42 -3.61
CA GLY A 66 18.22 1.99 -4.04
C GLY A 66 18.54 0.52 -3.77
N TYR A 67 17.59 -0.27 -3.27
CA TYR A 67 17.76 -1.71 -3.03
C TYR A 67 16.88 -2.56 -3.96
N PRO A 68 17.39 -3.71 -4.46
CA PRO A 68 16.67 -4.57 -5.40
C PRO A 68 15.43 -5.19 -4.76
N GLY A 69 14.48 -5.63 -5.58
CA GLY A 69 13.18 -6.17 -5.18
C GLY A 69 12.04 -5.18 -5.39
N THR A 70 10.80 -5.68 -5.44
CA THR A 70 9.61 -4.83 -5.63
C THR A 70 9.49 -3.81 -4.51
N GLU A 71 9.12 -2.60 -4.87
CA GLU A 71 8.92 -1.52 -3.90
C GLU A 71 7.70 -1.83 -3.03
N PRO A 72 7.83 -1.79 -1.69
CA PRO A 72 6.67 -1.85 -0.84
C PRO A 72 5.87 -0.54 -0.97
N SER A 73 4.57 -0.65 -0.74
CA SER A 73 3.64 0.47 -0.68
C SER A 73 2.76 0.34 0.56
N LEU A 74 1.88 1.31 0.78
CA LEU A 74 1.09 1.39 2.00
C LEU A 74 0.21 0.15 2.18
N LEU A 75 0.13 -0.37 3.40
CA LEU A 75 -0.92 -1.31 3.78
C LEU A 75 -2.30 -0.63 3.66
N GLY A 76 -2.36 0.64 4.08
CA GLY A 76 -3.59 1.40 4.16
C GLY A 76 -4.50 0.94 5.29
N PRO A 77 -5.50 1.75 5.66
CA PRO A 77 -6.35 1.50 6.83
C PRO A 77 -7.40 0.40 6.59
N TYR A 78 -7.49 -0.14 5.38
CA TYR A 78 -8.56 -1.02 4.93
C TYR A 78 -8.19 -2.50 4.85
N HIS A 79 -7.00 -2.89 5.31
CA HIS A 79 -6.66 -4.31 5.44
C HIS A 79 -7.44 -4.95 6.58
N ILE A 80 -7.95 -6.16 6.35
CA ILE A 80 -8.61 -6.98 7.38
C ILE A 80 -8.03 -8.39 7.34
N GLU A 81 -7.90 -9.00 8.51
CA GLU A 81 -7.37 -10.35 8.63
C GLU A 81 -8.44 -11.42 8.32
N ASN A 82 -7.98 -12.65 8.11
CA ASN A 82 -8.82 -13.84 7.96
C ASN A 82 -9.81 -13.81 6.78
N THR A 83 -9.47 -13.10 5.71
CA THR A 83 -10.19 -13.13 4.42
C THR A 83 -10.28 -14.55 3.85
N PRO A 84 -11.29 -14.90 3.03
CA PRO A 84 -11.48 -16.26 2.53
C PRO A 84 -10.26 -16.82 1.81
N MET A 85 -9.94 -18.09 2.04
CA MET A 85 -8.98 -18.83 1.20
C MET A 85 -9.71 -19.30 -0.05
N LEU A 86 -9.26 -18.87 -1.22
CA LEU A 86 -9.86 -19.16 -2.52
C LEU A 86 -9.30 -20.46 -3.09
N GLU A 87 -10.09 -21.13 -3.92
CA GLU A 87 -9.70 -22.30 -4.70
C GLU A 87 -9.65 -21.94 -6.19
N GLU A 88 -8.90 -22.69 -6.99
CA GLU A 88 -8.80 -22.44 -8.43
C GLU A 88 -10.11 -22.79 -9.17
N PRO A 89 -10.51 -22.00 -10.20
CA PRO A 89 -9.89 -20.74 -10.62
C PRO A 89 -10.14 -19.63 -9.58
N TYR A 90 -9.11 -18.85 -9.25
CA TYR A 90 -9.23 -17.82 -8.23
C TYR A 90 -10.14 -16.69 -8.70
N VAL A 91 -11.19 -16.45 -7.92
CA VAL A 91 -12.11 -15.33 -8.09
C VAL A 91 -12.24 -14.64 -6.75
N LEU A 92 -11.94 -13.33 -6.67
CA LEU A 92 -12.16 -12.60 -5.42
C LEU A 92 -13.64 -12.71 -5.03
N THR A 93 -13.89 -12.83 -3.73
CA THR A 93 -15.26 -12.83 -3.17
C THR A 93 -16.01 -11.63 -3.73
N GLN A 94 -17.21 -11.80 -4.26
CA GLN A 94 -17.94 -10.68 -4.88
C GLN A 94 -19.45 -10.92 -4.87
N ARG A 95 -20.24 -9.86 -5.08
CA ARG A 95 -21.69 -9.93 -5.25
C ARG A 95 -22.04 -10.73 -6.50
N ALA A 96 -23.25 -11.28 -6.54
CA ALA A 96 -23.75 -11.97 -7.74
C ALA A 96 -23.89 -11.01 -8.95
N ASP A 97 -24.13 -9.73 -8.66
CA ASP A 97 -24.28 -8.62 -9.60
C ASP A 97 -23.18 -7.57 -9.42
N GLU A 98 -21.95 -8.00 -9.10
CA GLU A 98 -20.81 -7.11 -8.92
C GLU A 98 -20.62 -6.21 -10.17
N LYS A 99 -20.60 -4.90 -9.94
CA LYS A 99 -20.44 -3.91 -11.01
C LYS A 99 -18.97 -3.75 -11.38
N GLY A 100 -18.72 -3.19 -12.56
CA GLY A 100 -17.39 -2.83 -13.03
C GLY A 100 -16.86 -3.73 -14.13
N ASP A 101 -15.78 -3.28 -14.77
CA ASP A 101 -15.15 -4.05 -15.84
C ASP A 101 -14.46 -5.27 -15.25
N VAL A 102 -14.77 -6.48 -15.75
CA VAL A 102 -14.08 -7.71 -15.35
C VAL A 102 -12.57 -7.57 -15.59
N LEU A 103 -11.78 -7.93 -14.60
CA LEU A 103 -10.32 -7.91 -14.63
C LEU A 103 -9.77 -9.31 -14.34
N TYR A 104 -8.90 -9.79 -15.22
CA TYR A 104 -8.00 -10.91 -14.95
C TYR A 104 -6.61 -10.34 -14.65
N PHE A 105 -6.22 -10.34 -13.38
CA PHE A 105 -4.91 -9.88 -12.95
C PHE A 105 -3.95 -11.06 -12.82
N LYS A 106 -2.77 -10.94 -13.43
CA LYS A 106 -1.72 -11.95 -13.43
C LYS A 106 -0.49 -11.44 -12.70
N GLY A 107 0.20 -12.33 -12.00
CA GLY A 107 1.51 -12.00 -11.48
C GLY A 107 2.41 -13.22 -11.34
N THR A 108 3.72 -12.96 -11.41
CA THR A 108 4.75 -13.93 -11.05
C THR A 108 5.49 -13.44 -9.82
N VAL A 109 5.61 -14.29 -8.81
CA VAL A 109 6.39 -14.01 -7.60
C VAL A 109 7.71 -14.77 -7.67
N ARG A 110 8.81 -14.03 -7.58
CA ARG A 110 10.17 -14.56 -7.55
C ARG A 110 10.96 -13.90 -6.43
N SER A 111 12.12 -14.44 -6.10
CA SER A 111 13.10 -13.75 -5.28
C SER A 111 13.97 -12.82 -6.12
N VAL A 112 14.67 -11.91 -5.45
CA VAL A 112 15.61 -10.96 -6.09
C VAL A 112 16.70 -11.63 -6.94
N ASP A 113 17.10 -12.86 -6.61
CA ASP A 113 18.05 -13.67 -7.38
C ASP A 113 17.41 -14.42 -8.57
N GLY A 114 16.10 -14.22 -8.80
CA GLY A 114 15.36 -14.73 -9.95
C GLY A 114 14.70 -16.09 -9.74
N LYS A 115 14.80 -16.70 -8.56
CA LYS A 115 14.16 -18.00 -8.29
C LYS A 115 12.63 -17.83 -8.16
N PRO A 116 11.81 -18.60 -8.90
CA PRO A 116 10.37 -18.63 -8.71
C PRO A 116 9.97 -19.04 -7.29
N LEU A 117 8.98 -18.36 -6.71
CA LEU A 117 8.50 -18.61 -5.35
C LEU A 117 7.13 -19.28 -5.38
N ALA A 118 7.14 -20.61 -5.46
CA ALA A 118 5.95 -21.44 -5.36
C ALA A 118 5.36 -21.46 -3.94
N ASN A 119 4.04 -21.70 -3.86
CA ASN A 119 3.27 -21.72 -2.62
C ASN A 119 3.42 -20.44 -1.77
N THR A 120 3.66 -19.30 -2.42
CA THR A 120 3.64 -17.99 -1.76
C THR A 120 2.20 -17.62 -1.47
N LEU A 121 1.89 -17.32 -0.21
CA LEU A 121 0.58 -16.81 0.16
C LEU A 121 0.41 -15.39 -0.40
N VAL A 122 -0.61 -15.20 -1.22
CA VAL A 122 -1.07 -13.92 -1.74
C VAL A 122 -2.35 -13.55 -0.98
N ASP A 123 -2.39 -12.35 -0.39
CA ASP A 123 -3.58 -11.75 0.23
C ASP A 123 -3.90 -10.47 -0.53
N MET A 124 -5.07 -10.41 -1.16
CA MET A 124 -5.45 -9.35 -2.09
C MET A 124 -6.77 -8.70 -1.68
N TRP A 125 -6.82 -7.38 -1.75
CA TRP A 125 -8.03 -6.58 -1.49
C TRP A 125 -8.05 -5.31 -2.34
N GLN A 126 -9.26 -4.81 -2.61
CA GLN A 126 -9.46 -3.58 -3.39
C GLN A 126 -10.80 -2.92 -3.05
N ALA A 127 -11.00 -1.70 -3.55
CA ALA A 127 -12.30 -1.04 -3.61
C ALA A 127 -13.18 -1.66 -4.70
N ASP A 128 -14.49 -1.45 -4.60
CA ASP A 128 -15.45 -1.77 -5.65
C ASP A 128 -15.51 -0.69 -6.75
N ALA A 129 -16.44 -0.86 -7.70
CA ALA A 129 -16.63 0.07 -8.81
C ALA A 129 -17.17 1.45 -8.40
N ASP A 130 -17.65 1.58 -7.16
CA ASP A 130 -18.12 2.84 -6.57
C ASP A 130 -17.04 3.45 -5.63
N GLY A 131 -15.89 2.78 -5.46
CA GLY A 131 -14.75 3.26 -4.67
C GLY A 131 -14.81 2.83 -3.20
N GLU A 132 -15.66 1.87 -2.87
CA GLU A 132 -15.96 1.49 -1.48
C GLU A 132 -15.29 0.15 -1.09
N TYR A 133 -14.88 0.03 0.17
CA TYR A 133 -14.30 -1.20 0.71
C TYR A 133 -15.31 -1.94 1.58
N SER A 134 -15.41 -3.26 1.38
CA SER A 134 -16.14 -4.13 2.29
C SER A 134 -15.61 -3.99 3.72
N HIS A 135 -16.47 -4.21 4.72
CA HIS A 135 -16.22 -4.00 6.16
C HIS A 135 -16.29 -2.54 6.63
N TYR A 136 -16.08 -1.57 5.74
CA TYR A 136 -16.06 -0.14 6.09
C TYR A 136 -17.28 0.60 5.55
N ALA A 137 -17.72 0.27 4.34
CA ALA A 137 -18.95 0.79 3.78
C ALA A 137 -20.15 -0.08 4.13
N ASP A 138 -21.30 0.57 4.35
CA ASP A 138 -22.57 -0.09 4.57
C ASP A 138 -23.05 -0.83 3.30
N ASP A 139 -23.90 -1.84 3.49
CA ASP A 139 -24.53 -2.60 2.41
C ASP A 139 -23.58 -3.36 1.45
N ILE A 140 -22.30 -3.51 1.81
CA ILE A 140 -21.34 -4.37 1.11
C ILE A 140 -21.19 -5.71 1.86
N PRO A 141 -21.32 -6.86 1.18
CA PRO A 141 -21.11 -8.17 1.81
C PRO A 141 -19.75 -8.28 2.50
N GLU A 142 -19.70 -9.08 3.57
CA GLU A 142 -18.44 -9.38 4.26
C GLU A 142 -17.42 -9.96 3.27
N TYR A 143 -16.20 -9.43 3.30
CA TYR A 143 -15.10 -9.80 2.42
C TYR A 143 -15.27 -9.53 0.92
N ASN A 144 -16.28 -8.75 0.48
CA ASN A 144 -16.39 -8.34 -0.93
C ASN A 144 -15.07 -7.76 -1.47
N LEU A 145 -14.64 -8.27 -2.62
CA LEU A 145 -13.38 -8.00 -3.32
C LEU A 145 -12.13 -8.24 -2.47
N ARG A 146 -12.16 -9.32 -1.67
CA ARG A 146 -11.03 -9.79 -0.87
C ARG A 146 -10.84 -11.30 -0.98
N GLY A 147 -9.61 -11.75 -0.85
CA GLY A 147 -9.31 -13.17 -0.79
C GLY A 147 -7.82 -13.48 -0.68
N ARG A 148 -7.54 -14.70 -0.23
CA ARG A 148 -6.21 -15.29 -0.12
C ARG A 148 -6.08 -16.48 -1.03
N PHE A 149 -4.91 -16.68 -1.62
CA PHE A 149 -4.62 -17.82 -2.49
C PHE A 149 -3.11 -18.05 -2.56
N TYR A 150 -2.69 -19.11 -3.23
CA TYR A 150 -1.29 -19.49 -3.35
C TYR A 150 -0.80 -19.43 -4.79
N THR A 151 0.47 -19.07 -4.96
CA THR A 151 1.16 -19.19 -6.26
C THR A 151 1.43 -20.65 -6.62
N ASP A 152 1.43 -20.95 -7.92
CA ASP A 152 1.71 -22.28 -8.48
C ASP A 152 3.20 -22.68 -8.37
N GLU A 153 3.60 -23.83 -8.94
CA GLU A 153 5.00 -24.27 -8.92
C GLU A 153 6.00 -23.33 -9.61
N ASN A 154 5.52 -22.46 -10.50
CA ASN A 154 6.31 -21.46 -11.23
C ASN A 154 6.22 -20.07 -10.57
N GLY A 155 5.62 -19.97 -9.40
CA GLY A 155 5.39 -18.71 -8.70
C GLY A 155 4.31 -17.84 -9.36
N GLN A 156 3.51 -18.38 -10.27
CA GLN A 156 2.50 -17.64 -11.01
C GLN A 156 1.15 -17.71 -10.30
N PHE A 157 0.31 -16.70 -10.56
CA PHE A 157 -1.10 -16.71 -10.21
C PHE A 157 -1.91 -15.91 -11.24
N GLU A 158 -3.18 -16.27 -11.39
CA GLU A 158 -4.20 -15.47 -12.07
C GLU A 158 -5.40 -15.36 -11.15
N VAL A 159 -5.92 -14.15 -10.96
CA VAL A 159 -7.11 -13.89 -10.17
C VAL A 159 -8.11 -13.06 -10.96
N LYS A 160 -9.35 -13.52 -10.98
CA LYS A 160 -10.47 -12.78 -11.55
C LYS A 160 -11.08 -11.85 -10.50
N THR A 161 -11.29 -10.60 -10.87
CA THR A 161 -11.90 -9.54 -10.07
C THR A 161 -12.55 -8.51 -11.02
N ILE A 162 -12.73 -7.27 -10.56
CA ILE A 162 -13.10 -6.10 -11.35
C ILE A 162 -11.98 -5.05 -11.32
N VAL A 163 -11.96 -4.14 -12.28
CA VAL A 163 -11.15 -2.92 -12.16
C VAL A 163 -11.73 -2.04 -11.04
N PRO A 164 -10.97 -1.73 -9.97
CA PRO A 164 -11.43 -0.88 -8.89
C PRO A 164 -11.61 0.57 -9.37
N ALA A 165 -12.50 1.32 -8.72
CA ALA A 165 -12.54 2.77 -8.90
C ALA A 165 -11.45 3.46 -8.04
N PRO A 166 -11.03 4.68 -8.43
CA PRO A 166 -10.36 5.59 -7.50
C PRO A 166 -11.26 5.88 -6.31
N TYR A 167 -10.68 6.08 -5.13
CA TYR A 167 -11.45 6.39 -3.93
C TYR A 167 -10.93 7.64 -3.22
N LYS A 168 -11.78 8.21 -2.37
CA LYS A 168 -11.39 9.28 -1.46
C LYS A 168 -11.08 8.70 -0.09
N ILE A 169 -9.99 9.16 0.52
CA ILE A 169 -9.83 8.92 1.97
C ILE A 169 -10.98 9.61 2.75
N PRO A 170 -11.26 9.21 4.00
CA PRO A 170 -12.23 9.90 4.84
C PRO A 170 -11.90 11.39 4.97
N THR A 171 -12.91 12.24 4.80
CA THR A 171 -12.75 13.71 4.81
C THR A 171 -13.56 14.42 5.89
N ASP A 172 -14.39 13.70 6.65
CA ASP A 172 -15.23 14.24 7.71
C ASP A 172 -14.51 14.40 9.06
N GLY A 173 -13.23 14.03 9.12
CA GLY A 173 -12.39 14.16 10.31
C GLY A 173 -11.13 15.00 10.12
N PRO A 174 -10.26 15.07 11.15
CA PRO A 174 -9.13 16.00 11.19
C PRO A 174 -8.12 15.83 10.05
N THR A 175 -7.97 14.63 9.47
CA THR A 175 -7.12 14.43 8.29
C THR A 175 -7.69 15.14 7.06
N GLY A 176 -9.00 15.04 6.84
CA GLY A 176 -9.71 15.79 5.79
C GLY A 176 -9.63 17.30 6.01
N GLU A 177 -9.87 17.75 7.25
CA GLU A 177 -9.69 19.16 7.65
C GLU A 177 -8.28 19.67 7.30
N PHE A 178 -7.26 18.84 7.52
CA PHE A 178 -5.88 19.19 7.21
C PHE A 178 -5.62 19.30 5.71
N LEU A 179 -6.21 18.41 4.89
CA LEU A 179 -6.15 18.50 3.43
C LEU A 179 -6.76 19.81 2.91
N ASP A 180 -7.87 20.24 3.49
CA ASP A 180 -8.48 21.54 3.15
C ASP A 180 -7.54 22.71 3.49
N TYR A 181 -6.83 22.66 4.63
CA TYR A 181 -5.86 23.71 5.00
C TYR A 181 -4.68 23.82 4.03
N ILE A 182 -4.32 22.75 3.34
CA ILE A 182 -3.20 22.72 2.39
C ILE A 182 -3.66 22.73 0.92
N ASP A 183 -4.94 22.95 0.65
CA ASP A 183 -5.55 22.95 -0.70
C ASP A 183 -5.22 21.67 -1.50
N HIS A 184 -5.35 20.51 -0.85
CA HIS A 184 -5.03 19.21 -1.43
C HIS A 184 -6.27 18.32 -1.56
N HIS A 185 -6.38 17.57 -2.65
CA HIS A 185 -7.50 16.66 -2.85
C HIS A 185 -7.35 15.36 -2.03
N PRO A 186 -8.45 14.65 -1.72
CA PRO A 186 -8.44 13.42 -0.92
C PRO A 186 -8.35 12.12 -1.76
N TYR A 187 -8.21 12.21 -3.07
CA TYR A 187 -8.26 11.04 -3.95
C TYR A 187 -6.97 10.23 -3.99
N ARG A 188 -7.15 8.91 -4.03
CA ARG A 188 -6.16 7.91 -4.42
C ARG A 188 -6.54 7.32 -5.79
N PRO A 189 -5.58 7.03 -6.68
CA PRO A 189 -5.85 6.37 -7.96
C PRO A 189 -6.44 4.98 -7.77
N ALA A 190 -7.08 4.41 -8.79
CA ALA A 190 -7.50 3.01 -8.77
C ALA A 190 -6.29 2.08 -8.54
N HIS A 191 -6.39 1.18 -7.57
CA HIS A 191 -5.32 0.23 -7.27
C HIS A 191 -5.79 -1.07 -6.64
N LEU A 192 -4.95 -2.09 -6.79
CA LEU A 192 -5.04 -3.37 -6.09
C LEU A 192 -4.07 -3.34 -4.93
N HIS A 193 -4.49 -3.69 -3.72
CA HIS A 193 -3.56 -4.01 -2.65
C HIS A 193 -3.21 -5.49 -2.69
N ILE A 194 -1.92 -5.81 -2.51
CA ILE A 194 -1.44 -7.17 -2.52
C ILE A 194 -0.36 -7.34 -1.44
N GLN A 195 -0.53 -8.36 -0.61
CA GLN A 195 0.45 -8.79 0.37
C GLN A 195 0.94 -10.20 0.04
N PHE A 196 2.26 -10.38 0.07
CA PHE A 196 2.93 -11.67 -0.13
C PHE A 196 3.61 -12.13 1.15
N LYS A 197 3.39 -13.41 1.51
CA LYS A 197 4.05 -14.06 2.64
C LYS A 197 4.65 -15.40 2.18
N GLN A 198 5.95 -15.54 2.38
CA GLN A 198 6.71 -16.74 2.05
C GLN A 198 7.76 -16.99 3.15
N GLU A 199 7.91 -18.23 3.59
CA GLU A 199 8.91 -18.58 4.59
C GLU A 199 10.33 -18.24 4.09
N GLY A 200 11.12 -17.58 4.94
CA GLY A 200 12.48 -17.13 4.61
C GLY A 200 12.56 -15.78 3.89
N TYR A 201 11.42 -15.17 3.53
CA TYR A 201 11.34 -13.88 2.88
C TYR A 201 10.74 -12.80 3.79
N GLU A 202 11.09 -11.55 3.53
CA GLU A 202 10.42 -10.40 4.14
C GLU A 202 9.00 -10.31 3.55
N ASN A 203 7.99 -10.10 4.41
CA ASN A 203 6.63 -9.87 3.95
C ASN A 203 6.61 -8.63 3.04
N LEU A 204 6.12 -8.79 1.82
CA LEU A 204 5.96 -7.68 0.88
C LEU A 204 4.51 -7.22 0.93
N ILE A 205 4.29 -5.97 1.33
CA ILE A 205 3.01 -5.27 1.17
C ILE A 205 3.23 -4.26 0.06
N THR A 206 2.41 -4.32 -0.99
CA THR A 206 2.53 -3.43 -2.14
C THR A 206 1.16 -3.14 -2.76
N GLN A 207 1.17 -2.29 -3.77
CA GLN A 207 -0.02 -1.90 -4.52
C GLN A 207 0.28 -1.98 -6.01
N VAL A 208 -0.76 -2.17 -6.82
CA VAL A 208 -0.68 -2.13 -8.29
C VAL A 208 -1.62 -1.05 -8.79
N PHE A 209 -1.10 -0.12 -9.57
CA PHE A 209 -1.83 1.01 -10.15
C PHE A 209 -2.03 0.81 -11.65
N PHE A 210 -2.99 1.53 -12.24
CA PHE A 210 -3.34 1.36 -13.65
C PHE A 210 -3.04 2.61 -14.48
N GLU A 211 -2.30 2.44 -15.59
CA GLU A 211 -2.01 3.52 -16.53
C GLU A 211 -3.28 4.29 -16.94
N GLY A 212 -3.17 5.62 -16.96
CA GLY A 212 -4.26 6.51 -17.39
C GLY A 212 -5.25 6.91 -16.30
N ASP A 213 -5.07 6.44 -15.07
CA ASP A 213 -5.85 6.94 -13.92
C ASP A 213 -5.58 8.44 -13.68
N PRO A 214 -6.62 9.27 -13.47
CA PRO A 214 -6.45 10.72 -13.32
C PRO A 214 -5.67 11.14 -12.07
N TRP A 215 -5.52 10.27 -11.06
CA TRP A 215 -4.87 10.59 -9.80
C TRP A 215 -3.48 9.96 -9.64
N ILE A 216 -2.91 9.34 -10.68
CA ILE A 216 -1.58 8.72 -10.60
C ILE A 216 -0.50 9.71 -10.19
N GLU A 217 -0.52 10.91 -10.77
CA GLU A 217 0.52 11.93 -10.54
C GLU A 217 0.31 12.72 -9.25
N THR A 218 -0.86 12.59 -8.63
CA THR A 218 -1.26 13.41 -7.48
C THR A 218 -1.87 12.59 -6.34
N ASP A 219 -1.60 11.28 -6.26
CA ASP A 219 -2.08 10.41 -5.17
C ASP A 219 -1.89 11.09 -3.81
N VAL A 220 -2.97 11.27 -3.05
CA VAL A 220 -2.93 11.99 -1.76
C VAL A 220 -1.97 11.34 -0.75
N ALA A 221 -1.72 10.03 -0.86
CA ALA A 221 -0.78 9.32 0.00
C ALA A 221 0.64 9.21 -0.59
N GLU A 222 0.87 9.78 -1.77
CA GLU A 222 2.11 9.67 -2.54
C GLU A 222 2.58 8.20 -2.72
N GLY A 223 1.65 7.25 -2.74
CA GLY A 223 1.92 5.81 -2.70
C GLY A 223 2.33 5.21 -4.04
N VAL A 224 2.10 5.94 -5.13
CA VAL A 224 2.40 5.51 -6.50
C VAL A 224 3.91 5.40 -6.71
N ARG A 225 4.33 4.31 -7.36
CA ARG A 225 5.68 4.10 -7.88
C ARG A 225 5.58 3.68 -9.33
N SER A 226 6.47 4.18 -10.17
CA SER A 226 6.44 3.86 -11.61
C SER A 226 6.60 2.36 -11.87
N THR A 227 7.30 1.64 -10.99
CA THR A 227 7.49 0.18 -11.06
C THR A 227 6.24 -0.62 -10.69
N LEU A 228 5.24 0.03 -10.11
CA LEU A 228 3.98 -0.56 -9.64
C LEU A 228 2.80 -0.20 -10.54
N ILE A 229 3.04 0.50 -11.66
CA ILE A 229 2.02 0.84 -12.64
C ILE A 229 1.99 -0.26 -13.72
N THR A 230 0.79 -0.75 -14.03
CA THR A 230 0.55 -1.71 -15.10
C THR A 230 -0.52 -1.19 -16.08
N LYS A 231 -0.54 -1.74 -17.28
CA LYS A 231 -1.49 -1.37 -18.32
C LYS A 231 -2.73 -2.27 -18.26
N LEU A 232 -3.89 -1.65 -18.38
CA LEU A 232 -5.14 -2.36 -18.64
C LEU A 232 -5.28 -2.62 -20.14
N GLU A 233 -5.24 -3.89 -20.53
CA GLU A 233 -5.53 -4.32 -21.90
C GLU A 233 -7.00 -4.72 -22.01
N HIS A 234 -7.69 -4.16 -23.00
CA HIS A 234 -9.10 -4.44 -23.25
C HIS A 234 -9.26 -5.59 -24.25
N HIS A 235 -10.14 -6.52 -23.92
CA HIS A 235 -10.48 -7.69 -24.72
C HIS A 235 -12.00 -7.81 -24.86
N GLU A 236 -12.44 -8.41 -25.95
CA GLU A 236 -13.84 -8.71 -26.20
C GLU A 236 -13.94 -10.07 -26.88
N ASP A 237 -14.75 -10.95 -26.33
CA ASP A 237 -15.02 -12.27 -26.89
C ASP A 237 -16.53 -12.57 -26.93
N THR A 238 -16.90 -13.81 -27.23
CA THR A 238 -18.31 -14.22 -27.32
C THR A 238 -19.07 -14.12 -25.99
N ASN A 239 -18.38 -14.00 -24.86
CA ASN A 239 -18.94 -13.90 -23.51
C ASN A 239 -18.96 -12.45 -22.97
N GLY A 240 -18.38 -11.49 -23.70
CA GLY A 240 -18.41 -10.07 -23.36
C GLY A 240 -17.03 -9.40 -23.32
N SER A 241 -16.99 -8.16 -22.85
CA SER A 241 -15.75 -7.39 -22.66
C SER A 241 -15.11 -7.68 -21.30
N TYR A 242 -13.79 -7.82 -21.29
CA TYR A 242 -12.99 -7.95 -20.07
C TYR A 242 -11.63 -7.28 -20.24
N LYS A 243 -10.92 -7.09 -19.12
CA LYS A 243 -9.58 -6.51 -19.10
C LYS A 243 -8.57 -7.49 -18.53
N THR A 244 -7.32 -7.36 -18.98
CA THR A 244 -6.19 -8.05 -18.37
C THR A 244 -5.15 -7.02 -17.92
N ALA A 245 -4.47 -7.33 -16.83
CA ALA A 245 -3.28 -6.60 -16.41
C ALA A 245 -2.30 -7.58 -15.76
N SER A 246 -1.02 -7.24 -15.77
CA SER A 246 0.01 -8.10 -15.18
C SER A 246 1.13 -7.31 -14.52
N LEU A 247 1.65 -7.82 -13.41
CA LEU A 247 2.87 -7.30 -12.79
C LEU A 247 3.64 -8.44 -12.12
N ASP A 248 4.96 -8.44 -12.27
CA ASP A 248 5.84 -9.38 -11.58
C ASP A 248 6.35 -8.79 -10.26
N PHE A 249 6.55 -9.65 -9.27
CA PHE A 249 6.93 -9.30 -7.90
C PHE A 249 8.23 -9.99 -7.49
N GLU A 250 9.12 -9.21 -6.90
CA GLU A 250 10.42 -9.67 -6.41
C GLU A 250 10.51 -9.52 -4.89
N MET A 251 10.53 -10.66 -4.19
CA MET A 251 10.62 -10.70 -2.73
C MET A 251 12.08 -10.71 -2.25
N ARG A 252 12.34 -9.93 -1.19
CA ARG A 252 13.60 -9.89 -0.47
C ARG A 252 13.65 -11.00 0.57
N THR A 253 14.83 -11.55 0.83
CA THR A 253 15.03 -12.46 1.97
C THR A 253 14.75 -11.73 3.28
N GLN A 254 14.42 -12.47 4.35
CA GLN A 254 14.18 -11.85 5.66
C GLN A 254 15.39 -11.07 6.20
N ASN A 255 16.61 -11.40 5.75
CA ASN A 255 17.88 -10.82 6.22
C ASN A 255 18.58 -9.92 5.19
N TRP A 256 17.87 -9.48 4.14
CA TRP A 256 18.45 -8.75 3.01
C TRP A 256 19.35 -7.57 3.41
N ARG A 257 19.01 -6.82 4.48
CA ARG A 257 19.83 -5.69 4.94
C ARG A 257 21.20 -6.11 5.49
N ALA A 258 21.28 -7.28 6.12
CA ALA A 258 22.54 -7.81 6.63
C ALA A 258 23.39 -8.37 5.49
N GLU A 259 22.76 -9.00 4.51
CA GLU A 259 23.40 -9.54 3.30
C GLU A 259 24.10 -8.42 2.51
N ILE A 260 23.40 -7.31 2.24
CA ILE A 260 23.97 -6.18 1.50
C ILE A 260 25.14 -5.53 2.24
N LYS A 261 25.07 -5.39 3.57
CA LYS A 261 26.21 -4.87 4.35
C LYS A 261 27.44 -5.75 4.22
N LYS A 262 27.26 -7.07 4.20
CA LYS A 262 28.36 -8.02 4.00
C LYS A 262 28.99 -7.84 2.62
N ASP A 263 28.19 -7.71 1.57
CA ASP A 263 28.70 -7.53 0.20
C ASP A 263 29.50 -6.23 0.04
N LEU A 264 29.02 -5.14 0.65
CA LEU A 264 29.76 -3.87 0.68
C LEU A 264 31.10 -3.99 1.43
N THR A 265 31.16 -4.75 2.52
CA THR A 265 32.42 -4.99 3.24
C THR A 265 33.41 -5.82 2.44
N VAL A 266 32.93 -6.85 1.73
CA VAL A 266 33.76 -7.70 0.86
C VAL A 266 34.29 -6.88 -0.32
N ALA A 267 33.45 -6.08 -0.97
CA ALA A 267 33.84 -5.23 -2.10
C ALA A 267 34.90 -4.19 -1.71
N ASN A 268 34.79 -3.61 -0.51
CA ASN A 268 35.76 -2.64 0.00
C ASN A 268 37.08 -3.26 0.49
N SER A 269 37.08 -4.54 0.88
CA SER A 269 38.31 -5.28 1.26
C SER A 269 39.11 -5.81 0.06
N SER A 270 38.53 -5.72 -1.15
CA SER A 270 39.09 -6.22 -2.41
C SER A 270 39.66 -5.11 -3.30
N LYS A 271 39.73 -3.86 -2.79
CA LYS A 271 40.34 -2.69 -3.42
C LYS A 271 41.54 -2.23 -2.60
#